data_AF-A0A3A4P854-F1
#
_entry.id   AF-A0A3A4P854-F1
#
_cell.length_a   1.000
_cell.length_b   1.000
_cell.length_c   1.000
_cell.angle_alpha   90.00
_cell.angle_beta   90.00
_cell.angle_gamma   90.00
#
_symmetry.space_group_name_H-M   'P 1'
#
loop_
_entity.id
_entity.type
_entity.pdbx_description
1 polymer ?
#
loop_
_entity_poly.entity_id
_entity_poly.type
_entity_poly.pdbx_seq_one_letter_code
_entity_poly.pdbx_strand_id
1 'polypeptide(L)' 'MTVEQIYERTIKNLSAAERLRLATLILNDIPPYSMIDYKEEWDEEDVHDITRYSMNRAMVSTSEEIDDFQDR' A
#
# COMPACT_ATOMS: atom_id res chain seq x y z
N MET A 1 -5.26 -1.53 -10.69
CA MET A 1 -6.72 -1.49 -10.43
C MET A 1 -6.89 -1.05 -9.00
N THR A 2 -7.48 0.12 -8.74
CA THR A 2 -7.63 0.65 -7.38
C THR A 2 -8.87 0.07 -6.70
N VAL A 3 -8.97 0.18 -5.37
CA VAL A 3 -10.13 -0.31 -4.61
C VAL A 3 -11.41 0.40 -5.05
N GLU A 4 -11.33 1.70 -5.36
CA GLU A 4 -12.44 2.51 -5.86
C GLU A 4 -12.93 2.01 -7.22
N GLN A 5 -12.01 1.60 -8.10
CA GLN A 5 -12.35 1.05 -9.42
C GLN A 5 -13.08 -0.30 -9.29
N ILE A 6 -12.71 -1.13 -8.32
CA ILE A 6 -13.40 -2.40 -8.05
C ILE A 6 -14.81 -2.14 -7.53
N TYR A 7 -14.94 -1.19 -6.60
CA TYR A 7 -16.23 -0.81 -6.03
C TYR A 7 -17.22 -0.32 -7.10
N GLU A 8 -16.81 0.63 -7.92
CA GLU A 8 -17.67 1.23 -8.95
C GLU A 8 -18.04 0.25 -10.06
N ARG A 9 -17.10 -0.60 -10.51
CA ARG A 9 -17.34 -1.50 -11.66
C ARG A 9 -17.99 -2.83 -11.27
N THR A 10 -17.77 -3.30 -10.05
CA THR A 10 -18.15 -4.66 -9.64
C THR A 10 -19.17 -4.64 -8.53
N ILE A 11 -18.87 -3.95 -7.42
CA ILE A 11 -19.69 -4.03 -6.20
C ILE A 11 -20.99 -3.24 -6.34
N LYS A 12 -20.95 -2.06 -6.97
CA LYS A 12 -22.12 -1.19 -7.14
C LYS A 12 -23.21 -1.81 -8.01
N ASN A 13 -22.82 -2.64 -8.98
CA ASN A 13 -23.71 -3.32 -9.91
C ASN A 13 -24.43 -4.54 -9.29
N LEU A 14 -23.99 -5.01 -8.12
CA LEU A 14 -24.64 -6.09 -7.40
C LEU A 14 -25.98 -5.65 -6.80
N SER A 15 -26.91 -6.59 -6.63
CA SER A 15 -28.14 -6.34 -5.90
C SER A 15 -27.87 -6.02 -4.43
N ALA A 16 -28.84 -5.42 -3.74
CA ALA A 16 -28.70 -5.08 -2.32
C ALA A 16 -28.38 -6.31 -1.44
N ALA A 17 -28.99 -7.47 -1.75
CA ALA A 17 -28.74 -8.72 -1.03
C ALA A 17 -27.31 -9.24 -1.24
N GLU A 18 -26.80 -9.16 -2.47
CA GLU A 18 -25.43 -9.58 -2.81
C GLU A 18 -24.38 -8.65 -2.19
N ARG A 19 -24.63 -7.33 -2.18
CA ARG A 19 -23.76 -6.36 -1.48
C ARG A 19 -23.69 -6.65 0.01
N LEU A 20 -24.83 -6.94 0.64
CA LEU A 20 -24.87 -7.28 2.06
C LEU A 20 -24.09 -8.57 2.33
N ARG A 21 -24.28 -9.61 1.52
CA ARG A 21 -23.55 -10.89 1.64
C ARG A 21 -22.05 -10.69 1.46
N LEU A 22 -21.63 -9.90 0.47
CA LEU A 22 -20.23 -9.56 0.24
C LEU A 22 -19.64 -8.80 1.42
N ALA A 23 -20.36 -7.81 1.96
CA ALA A 23 -19.94 -7.09 3.15
C ALA A 23 -19.76 -8.02 4.35
N THR A 24 -20.69 -8.97 4.56
CA THR A 24 -20.56 -9.98 5.62
C THR A 24 -19.33 -10.88 5.44
N LEU A 25 -19.05 -11.32 4.22
CA LEU A 25 -17.85 -12.14 3.94
C LEU A 25 -16.57 -11.35 4.24
N ILE A 26 -16.47 -10.13 3.72
CA ILE A 26 -15.32 -9.25 3.98
C ILE A 26 -15.15 -9.02 5.48
N LEU A 27 -16.21 -8.69 6.20
CA LEU A 27 -16.15 -8.41 7.64
C LEU A 27 -15.80 -9.65 8.49
N ASN A 28 -16.19 -10.85 8.06
CA ASN A 28 -15.87 -12.09 8.76
C ASN A 28 -14.44 -12.57 8.49
N ASP A 29 -13.91 -12.26 7.31
CA ASP A 29 -12.54 -12.64 6.91
C ASP A 29 -11.50 -11.62 7.37
N ILE A 30 -11.91 -10.43 7.81
CA ILE A 30 -11.02 -9.50 8.50
C ILE A 30 -10.76 -10.05 9.90
N PRO A 31 -9.53 -10.47 10.23
CA PRO A 31 -9.24 -10.94 11.57
C PRO A 31 -9.57 -9.83 12.58
N PRO A 32 -10.17 -10.17 13.74
CA PRO A 32 -10.62 -9.18 14.74
C PRO A 32 -9.48 -8.32 15.28
N TYR A 33 -8.24 -8.77 15.08
CA TYR A 33 -7.04 -7.99 15.22
C TYR A 33 -6.33 -8.03 13.87
N SER A 34 -6.15 -6.87 13.23
CA SER A 34 -4.95 -6.68 12.42
C SER A 34 -3.79 -6.82 13.39
N MET A 35 -3.34 -8.06 13.60
CA MET A 35 -2.22 -8.37 14.49
C MET A 35 -1.02 -7.76 13.79
N ILE A 36 -0.76 -6.49 14.09
CA ILE A 36 0.51 -5.84 13.79
C ILE A 36 1.49 -6.63 14.64
N ASP A 37 2.25 -7.49 13.98
CA ASP A 37 3.30 -8.28 14.61
C ASP A 37 4.44 -7.31 14.95
N TYR A 38 4.32 -6.68 16.11
CA TYR A 38 5.34 -5.78 16.63
C TYR A 38 6.56 -6.60 17.01
N LYS A 39 7.48 -6.73 16.05
CA LYS A 39 8.81 -7.25 16.29
C LYS A 39 9.74 -6.07 16.60
N GLU A 40 10.53 -6.24 17.65
CA GLU A 40 11.59 -5.29 18.00
C GLU A 40 12.82 -5.46 17.09
N GLU A 41 12.87 -6.58 16.37
CA GLU A 41 13.91 -6.96 15.43
C GLU A 41 13.40 -6.80 13.99
N TRP A 42 14.21 -6.18 13.14
CA TRP A 42 13.95 -6.13 11.70
C TRP A 42 14.30 -7.46 11.08
N ASP A 43 13.45 -7.96 10.20
CA ASP A 43 13.78 -9.12 9.39
C ASP A 43 14.57 -8.73 8.14
N GLU A 44 15.00 -9.73 7.36
CA GLU A 44 15.78 -9.50 6.15
C GLU A 44 14.99 -8.72 5.09
N GLU A 45 13.66 -8.86 5.08
CA GLU A 45 12.77 -8.18 4.13
C GLU A 45 12.68 -6.69 4.48
N ASP A 46 12.54 -6.36 5.77
CA ASP A 46 12.58 -4.99 6.28
C ASP A 46 13.88 -4.26 5.88
N VAL A 47 15.03 -4.92 6.07
CA VAL A 47 16.35 -4.36 5.73
C VAL A 47 16.51 -4.18 4.22
N HIS A 48 16.02 -5.13 3.42
CA HIS A 48 16.05 -5.03 1.98
C HIS A 48 15.21 -3.85 1.48
N ASP A 49 14.00 -3.68 2.00
CA ASP A 49 13.06 -2.66 1.57
C ASP A 49 13.53 -1.26 1.94
N ILE A 50 14.04 -1.06 3.16
CA ILE A 50 14.59 0.24 3.54
C ILE A 50 15.85 0.58 2.75
N THR A 51 16.69 -0.41 2.41
CA THR A 51 17.89 -0.20 1.58
C THR A 51 17.48 0.25 0.19
N ARG A 52 16.53 -0.46 -0.43
CA ARG A 52 16.00 -0.13 -1.76
C ARG A 52 15.36 1.25 -1.79
N TYR A 53 14.54 1.56 -0.78
CA TYR A 53 13.92 2.87 -0.66
C TYR A 53 14.97 3.98 -0.50
N SER A 54 15.95 3.78 0.38
CA SER A 54 17.02 4.75 0.64
C SER A 54 17.87 5.00 -0.60
N MET A 55 18.23 3.95 -1.36
CA MET A 55 18.94 4.09 -2.63
C MET A 55 18.16 4.88 -3.67
N ASN A 56 16.88 4.53 -3.87
CA ASN A 56 16.02 5.27 -4.80
C ASN A 56 15.88 6.73 -4.40
N ARG A 57 15.73 7.00 -3.09
CA ARG A 57 15.63 8.37 -2.59
C ARG A 57 16.94 9.15 -2.72
N ALA A 58 18.08 8.51 -2.48
CA ALA A 58 19.39 9.14 -2.72
C ALA A 58 19.57 9.49 -4.20
N MET A 59 19.17 8.61 -5.12
CA MET A 59 19.23 8.88 -6.56
C MET A 59 18.32 10.04 -6.96
N VAL A 60 17.10 10.11 -6.43
CA VAL A 60 16.18 11.24 -6.69
C VAL A 60 16.73 12.54 -6.11
N SER A 61 17.23 12.54 -4.87
CA SER A 61 17.82 13.71 -4.24
C SER A 61 19.07 14.21 -4.98
N THR A 62 19.92 13.31 -5.47
CA THR A 62 21.08 13.67 -6.29
C THR A 62 20.64 14.25 -7.63
N SER A 63 19.56 13.76 -8.23
CA SER A 63 19.00 14.34 -9.46
C SER A 63 18.46 15.76 -9.22
N GLU A 64 17.76 15.99 -8.11
CA GLU A 64 17.23 17.32 -7.74
C GLU A 64 18.36 18.32 -7.44
N GLU A 65 19.43 17.89 -6.76
CA GLU A 65 20.60 18.75 -6.55
C GLU A 65 21.33 19.10 -7.86
N ILE A 66 21.47 18.14 -8.80
CA ILE A 66 22.13 18.38 -10.09
C ILE A 66 21.37 19.41 -10.93
N ASP A 67 20.04 19.40 -10.91
CA ASP A 67 19.23 20.40 -11.62
C ASP A 67 19.40 21.81 -11.01
N ASP A 68 19.48 21.93 -9.67
CA ASP A 68 19.74 23.21 -8.98
C ASP A 68 21.14 23.80 -9.27
N PHE A 69 22.13 22.97 -9.64
CA PHE A 69 23.47 23.42 -10.06
C PHE A 69 23.56 23.83 -11.53
N GLN A 70 22.56 23.49 -12.37
CA GLN A 70 22.55 23.85 -13.80
C GLN A 70 21.89 25.21 -14.07
N ASP A 71 21.10 25.74 -13.12
CA ASP A 71 20.35 27.01 -13.24
C ASP A 71 21.05 28.21 -12.55
N ARG A 72 22.34 28.10 -12.19
CA ARG A 72 23.18 29.19 -11.63
C ARG A 72 24.32 29.63 -12.54
#